data_AF-A0A0C9V3Q7-F1
#
_entry.id   AF-A0A0C9V3Q7-F1
#
_cell.length_a   1.000
_cell.length_b   1.000
_cell.length_c   1.000
_cell.angle_alpha   90.00
_cell.angle_beta   90.00
_cell.angle_gamma   90.00
#
_symmetry.space_group_name_H-M   'P 1'
#
loop_
_entity.id
_entity.type
_entity.pdbx_description
1 polymer ?
#
loop_
_entity_poly.entity_id
_entity_poly.type
_entity_poly.pdbx_seq_one_letter_code
_entity_poly.pdbx_strand_id
1 'polypeptide(L)'
;KKTRLARKRGSKGTPTKRQNTQPTPEPTGDSSAATTVFISGPKSFALLLPGKDGELISEAENDGVAYCTSGSDCGNAFPNGFITGSAVAEAADGSYIQITGCIDSTQFHFAQGDDGGQFDVRFPDGAKCTFGGYGASFIEQY
;
A
#
# COMPACT_ATOMS: atom_id res chain seq x y z
N LYS A 1 -33.80 9.30 -56.96
CA LYS A 1 -33.27 9.67 -55.62
C LYS A 1 -32.25 8.59 -55.22
N LYS A 2 -30.95 8.92 -55.14
CA LYS A 2 -29.89 7.96 -54.75
C LYS A 2 -29.69 7.99 -53.23
N THR A 3 -29.88 6.84 -52.59
CA THR A 3 -29.68 6.61 -51.15
C THR A 3 -28.18 6.60 -50.83
N ARG A 4 -27.71 7.46 -49.91
CA ARG A 4 -26.37 7.36 -49.31
C ARG A 4 -26.49 6.67 -47.95
N LEU A 5 -25.94 5.46 -47.85
CA LEU A 5 -25.72 4.77 -46.58
C LEU A 5 -24.51 5.41 -45.88
N ALA A 6 -24.72 6.04 -44.73
CA ALA A 6 -23.65 6.57 -43.91
C ALA A 6 -23.03 5.45 -43.07
N ARG A 7 -21.77 5.12 -43.34
CA ARG A 7 -20.96 4.16 -42.57
C ARG A 7 -20.55 4.80 -41.24
N LYS A 8 -21.25 4.49 -40.14
CA LYS A 8 -20.81 4.84 -38.78
C LYS A 8 -19.54 4.06 -38.45
N ARG A 9 -18.42 4.78 -38.34
CA ARG A 9 -17.14 4.25 -37.85
C ARG A 9 -17.31 3.89 -36.38
N GLY A 10 -17.02 2.63 -36.04
CA GLY A 10 -16.97 2.18 -34.65
C GLY A 10 -15.97 3.03 -33.88
N SER A 11 -16.45 3.69 -32.83
CA SER A 11 -15.59 4.37 -31.87
C SER A 11 -14.71 3.30 -31.23
N LYS A 12 -13.40 3.37 -31.48
CA LYS A 12 -12.41 2.61 -30.73
C LYS A 12 -12.57 3.03 -29.27
N GLY A 13 -13.03 2.10 -28.44
CA GLY A 13 -13.17 2.32 -27.01
C GLY A 13 -11.84 2.78 -26.43
N THR A 14 -11.85 3.91 -25.74
CA THR A 14 -10.81 4.26 -24.78
C THR A 14 -10.66 3.08 -23.83
N PRO A 15 -9.46 2.54 -23.59
CA PRO A 15 -9.28 1.53 -22.56
C PRO A 15 -9.50 2.23 -21.23
N THR A 16 -10.73 2.15 -20.70
CA THR A 16 -10.98 2.40 -19.29
C THR A 16 -10.09 1.39 -18.56
N LYS A 17 -9.08 1.88 -17.82
CA LYS A 17 -8.29 1.06 -16.87
C LYS A 17 -9.32 0.26 -16.09
N ARG A 18 -9.47 -1.04 -16.36
CA ARG A 18 -10.37 -1.87 -15.58
C ARG A 18 -9.73 -1.93 -14.21
N GLN A 19 -10.37 -1.33 -13.21
CA GLN A 19 -9.98 -1.57 -11.82
C GLN A 19 -10.17 -3.06 -11.59
N ASN A 20 -9.08 -3.79 -11.42
CA ASN A 20 -9.14 -5.17 -11.03
C ASN A 20 -9.58 -5.20 -9.56
N THR A 21 -10.88 -5.42 -9.33
CA THR A 21 -11.47 -5.55 -7.99
C THR A 21 -11.39 -6.98 -7.45
N GLN A 22 -10.63 -7.87 -8.10
CA GLN A 22 -10.40 -9.18 -7.52
C GLN A 22 -9.66 -8.96 -6.21
N PRO A 23 -10.23 -9.41 -5.09
CA PRO A 23 -9.60 -9.20 -3.82
C PRO A 23 -8.23 -9.90 -3.87
N THR A 24 -7.25 -9.27 -3.23
CA THR A 24 -6.26 -9.99 -2.43
C THR A 24 -6.93 -11.21 -1.77
N PRO A 25 -6.22 -12.31 -1.42
CA PRO A 25 -6.86 -13.27 -0.52
C PRO A 25 -7.47 -12.46 0.63
N GLU A 26 -8.80 -12.53 0.74
CA GLU A 26 -9.58 -11.47 1.39
C GLU A 26 -8.98 -11.23 2.76
N PRO A 27 -8.50 -10.01 3.08
CA PRO A 27 -7.82 -9.82 4.35
C PRO A 27 -8.72 -10.28 5.46
N THR A 28 -8.22 -11.18 6.29
CA THR A 28 -9.01 -11.97 7.22
C THR A 28 -9.55 -11.06 8.32
N GLY A 29 -10.81 -11.20 8.71
CA GLY A 29 -11.41 -10.39 9.78
C GLY A 29 -11.97 -9.01 9.36
N ASP A 30 -12.55 -8.31 10.32
CA ASP A 30 -13.20 -7.01 10.14
C ASP A 30 -12.19 -5.88 9.92
N SER A 31 -12.49 -4.97 9.00
CA SER A 31 -11.62 -3.82 8.72
C SER A 31 -11.41 -2.93 9.95
N SER A 32 -10.17 -2.53 10.21
CA SER A 32 -9.81 -1.62 11.30
C SER A 32 -8.96 -0.45 10.79
N ALA A 33 -9.21 0.76 11.30
CA ALA A 33 -8.37 1.91 11.01
C ALA A 33 -6.92 1.72 11.51
N ALA A 34 -6.71 0.85 12.51
CA ALA A 34 -5.40 0.53 13.05
C ALA A 34 -4.54 -0.31 12.09
N THR A 35 -5.15 -1.00 11.12
CA THR A 35 -4.44 -1.90 10.18
C THR A 35 -4.68 -1.51 8.72
N THR A 36 -5.44 -0.45 8.46
CA THR A 36 -5.71 0.05 7.10
C THR A 36 -4.55 0.92 6.61
N VAL A 37 -4.01 0.56 5.45
CA VAL A 37 -2.99 1.33 4.74
C VAL A 37 -3.55 2.01 3.49
N PHE A 38 -2.88 3.06 3.05
CA PHE A 38 -3.20 3.78 1.82
C PHE A 38 -1.91 4.16 1.10
N ILE A 39 -1.98 4.30 -0.22
CA ILE A 39 -0.88 4.83 -1.04
C ILE A 39 -1.49 5.82 -2.03
N SER A 40 -1.29 7.12 -1.76
CA SER A 40 -1.77 8.22 -2.61
C SER A 40 -0.63 8.86 -3.41
N GLY A 41 0.61 8.58 -3.02
CA GLY A 41 1.82 9.05 -3.68
C GLY A 41 3.06 8.84 -2.80
N PRO A 42 4.26 9.17 -3.30
CA PRO A 42 5.51 8.95 -2.55
C PRO A 42 5.61 9.79 -1.27
N LYS A 43 4.82 10.85 -1.11
CA LYS A 43 4.80 11.70 0.10
C LYS A 43 3.56 11.52 0.97
N SER A 44 2.64 10.64 0.56
CA SER A 44 1.36 10.43 1.22
C SER A 44 0.99 8.96 1.15
N PHE A 45 1.37 8.22 2.19
CA PHE A 45 1.15 6.77 2.28
C PHE A 45 1.18 6.31 3.75
N ALA A 46 0.71 5.07 3.96
CA ALA A 46 0.82 4.35 5.20
C ALA A 46 1.49 2.98 5.01
N LEU A 47 2.13 2.50 6.06
CA LEU A 47 2.84 1.22 6.14
C LEU A 47 2.39 0.50 7.41
N LEU A 48 2.42 -0.83 7.39
CA LEU A 48 2.34 -1.62 8.62
C LEU A 48 3.75 -1.69 9.21
N LEU A 49 3.85 -1.42 10.51
CA LEU A 49 5.07 -1.54 11.30
C LEU A 49 4.74 -2.31 12.61
N PRO A 50 5.75 -2.88 13.29
CA PRO A 50 5.55 -3.45 14.62
C PRO A 50 4.92 -2.45 15.58
N GLY A 51 3.95 -2.92 16.36
CA GLY A 51 3.30 -2.11 17.41
C GLY A 51 4.01 -2.20 18.77
N LYS A 52 4.95 -3.14 18.92
CA LYS A 52 5.72 -3.35 20.16
C LYS A 52 7.17 -2.94 19.97
N ASP A 53 7.69 -2.26 20.98
CA ASP A 53 9.11 -1.89 21.05
C ASP A 53 10.01 -3.14 21.01
N GLY A 54 11.02 -3.10 20.14
CA GLY A 54 12.04 -4.16 20.00
C GLY A 54 11.54 -5.42 19.29
N GLU A 55 10.41 -5.36 18.60
CA GLU A 55 9.87 -6.47 17.81
C GLU A 55 10.42 -6.47 16.37
N LEU A 56 10.61 -7.67 15.82
CA LEU A 56 11.00 -7.86 14.42
C LEU A 56 9.78 -7.66 13.51
N ILE A 57 9.99 -7.09 12.33
CA ILE A 57 8.95 -6.98 11.29
C ILE A 57 8.38 -8.37 10.96
N SER A 58 9.24 -9.39 10.84
CA SER A 58 8.82 -10.76 10.54
C SER A 58 7.96 -11.41 11.63
N GLU A 59 8.06 -10.96 12.88
CA GLU A 59 7.27 -11.48 14.00
C GLU A 59 5.97 -10.68 14.20
N ALA A 60 5.95 -9.42 13.78
CA ALA A 60 4.81 -8.51 13.88
C ALA A 60 3.71 -8.77 12.84
N GLU A 61 3.89 -9.72 11.91
CA GLU A 61 2.95 -10.00 10.80
C GLU A 61 1.48 -10.02 11.25
N ASN A 62 1.19 -10.65 12.40
CA ASN A 62 -0.16 -10.83 12.90
C ASN A 62 -0.75 -9.62 13.65
N ASP A 63 0.06 -8.67 14.09
CA ASP A 63 -0.38 -7.54 14.93
C ASP A 63 0.26 -6.20 14.56
N GLY A 64 0.76 -6.09 13.33
CA GLY A 64 1.26 -4.84 12.77
C GLY A 64 0.24 -3.72 12.84
N VAL A 65 0.74 -2.50 12.96
CA VAL A 65 -0.08 -1.29 13.10
C VAL A 65 0.26 -0.32 11.99
N ALA A 66 -0.76 0.37 11.48
CA ALA A 66 -0.61 1.38 10.45
C ALA A 66 0.08 2.63 11.01
N TYR A 67 1.18 3.02 10.36
CA TYR A 67 1.85 4.30 10.50
C TYR A 67 1.79 5.04 9.16
N CYS A 68 1.67 6.37 9.18
CA CYS A 68 1.55 7.17 7.97
C CYS A 68 2.37 8.45 7.99
N THR A 69 2.60 8.98 6.78
CA THR A 69 3.16 10.31 6.58
C THR A 69 2.30 11.36 7.29
N SER A 70 2.94 12.34 7.93
CA SER A 70 2.24 13.38 8.70
C SER A 70 1.15 14.09 7.88
N GLY A 71 0.01 14.37 8.51
CA GLY A 71 -1.14 15.02 7.87
C GLY A 71 -2.10 14.06 7.16
N SER A 72 -2.01 12.75 7.45
CA SER A 72 -2.91 11.72 6.93
C SER A 72 -3.83 11.19 8.04
N ASP A 73 -4.92 10.51 7.66
CA ASP A 73 -6.00 10.09 8.57
C ASP A 73 -5.72 8.78 9.36
N CYS A 74 -4.47 8.30 9.42
CA CYS A 74 -4.14 7.09 10.19
C CYS A 74 -3.76 7.44 11.65
N GLY A 75 -3.90 6.46 12.55
CA GLY A 75 -3.73 6.67 14.00
C GLY A 75 -2.30 6.99 14.46
N ASN A 76 -1.27 6.62 13.70
CA ASN A 76 0.13 6.81 14.07
C ASN A 76 0.92 7.52 12.96
N ALA A 77 1.61 8.60 13.28
CA ALA A 77 2.52 9.24 12.33
C ALA A 77 3.89 8.56 12.34
N PHE A 78 4.56 8.48 11.19
CA PHE A 78 5.98 8.14 11.16
C PHE A 78 6.79 9.13 12.02
N PRO A 79 7.79 8.64 12.77
CA PRO A 79 8.76 9.51 13.41
C PRO A 79 9.45 10.42 12.39
N ASN A 80 9.82 11.63 12.82
CA ASN A 80 10.55 12.56 11.96
C ASN A 80 11.88 11.93 11.52
N GLY A 81 12.19 12.02 10.22
CA GLY A 81 13.42 11.45 9.65
C GLY A 81 13.38 9.95 9.40
N PHE A 82 12.32 9.25 9.82
CA PHE A 82 12.20 7.81 9.63
C PHE A 82 12.21 7.41 8.14
N ILE A 83 11.35 8.02 7.32
CA ILE A 83 11.34 7.80 5.87
C ILE A 83 12.37 8.73 5.23
N THR A 84 13.43 8.16 4.63
CA THR A 84 14.50 8.92 3.97
C THR A 84 14.36 8.96 2.44
N GLY A 85 13.61 8.02 1.87
CA GLY A 85 13.28 7.99 0.44
C GLY A 85 12.08 7.10 0.14
N SER A 86 11.35 7.39 -0.92
CA SER A 86 10.15 6.62 -1.30
C SER A 86 9.80 6.74 -2.78
N ALA A 87 9.24 5.67 -3.35
CA ALA A 87 8.79 5.58 -4.73
C ALA A 87 7.53 4.71 -4.82
N VAL A 88 6.61 5.09 -5.72
CA VAL A 88 5.38 4.33 -5.98
C VAL A 88 5.48 3.64 -7.33
N ALA A 89 5.08 2.37 -7.37
CA ALA A 89 4.88 1.59 -8.59
C ALA A 89 3.43 1.08 -8.65
N GLU A 90 2.82 1.14 -9.82
CA GLU A 90 1.47 0.61 -10.06
C GLU A 90 1.48 -0.35 -11.24
N ALA A 91 0.67 -1.41 -11.15
CA ALA A 91 0.40 -2.26 -12.29
C ALA A 91 -0.36 -1.50 -13.40
N ALA A 92 -0.01 -1.77 -14.66
CA ALA A 92 -0.73 -1.18 -15.79
C ALA A 92 -2.23 -1.56 -15.82
N ASP A 93 -2.55 -2.77 -15.36
CA ASP A 93 -3.91 -3.29 -15.24
C ASP A 93 -4.58 -2.94 -13.90
N GLY A 94 -3.92 -2.15 -13.04
CA GLY A 94 -4.44 -1.73 -11.74
C GLY A 94 -4.59 -2.86 -10.72
N SER A 95 -3.91 -4.00 -10.91
CA SER A 95 -3.95 -5.11 -9.96
C SER A 95 -3.21 -4.83 -8.64
N TYR A 96 -2.14 -4.03 -8.67
CA TYR A 96 -1.38 -3.67 -7.47
C TYR A 96 -0.92 -2.21 -7.48
N ILE A 97 -0.69 -1.71 -6.27
CA ILE A 97 0.09 -0.52 -5.98
C ILE A 97 1.13 -0.89 -4.91
N GLN A 98 2.35 -0.42 -5.09
CA GLN A 98 3.45 -0.69 -4.18
C GLN A 98 4.16 0.62 -3.84
N ILE A 99 4.48 0.78 -2.56
CA ILE A 99 5.42 1.77 -2.09
C ILE A 99 6.71 1.06 -1.70
N THR A 100 7.82 1.53 -2.24
CA THR A 100 9.18 1.13 -1.84
C THR A 100 9.90 2.32 -1.25
N GLY A 101 10.83 2.11 -0.33
CA GLY A 101 11.58 3.23 0.24
C GLY A 101 12.79 2.83 1.07
N CYS A 102 13.49 3.87 1.52
CA CYS A 102 14.60 3.77 2.46
C CYS A 102 14.16 4.32 3.82
N ILE A 103 14.63 3.69 4.90
CA ILE A 103 14.39 4.13 6.27
C ILE A 103 15.68 4.42 7.02
N ASP A 104 15.61 5.35 7.97
CA ASP A 104 16.52 5.43 9.09
C ASP A 104 15.91 4.63 10.25
N SER A 105 16.32 3.37 10.39
CA SER A 105 15.83 2.47 11.44
C SER A 105 16.13 2.96 12.86
N THR A 106 17.08 3.89 13.04
CA THR A 106 17.36 4.49 14.36
C THR A 106 16.24 5.42 14.85
N GLN A 107 15.34 5.86 13.95
CA GLN A 107 14.18 6.67 14.30
C GLN A 107 12.96 5.84 14.73
N PHE A 108 13.04 4.50 14.68
CA PHE A 108 11.96 3.59 15.05
C PHE A 108 12.46 2.51 16.01
N HIS A 109 11.57 1.94 16.80
CA HIS A 109 11.93 0.99 17.87
C HIS A 109 12.04 -0.46 17.37
N PHE A 110 12.67 -0.70 16.23
CA PHE A 110 12.84 -2.07 15.74
C PHE A 110 13.72 -2.93 16.66
N ALA A 111 13.56 -4.24 16.56
CA ALA A 111 14.54 -5.18 17.11
C ALA A 111 15.96 -4.87 16.58
N GLN A 112 16.97 -5.15 17.39
CA GLN A 112 18.36 -4.95 16.99
C GLN A 112 18.72 -5.82 15.77
N GLY A 113 19.16 -5.21 14.68
CA GLY A 113 19.54 -5.90 13.44
C GLY A 113 18.37 -6.23 12.52
N ASP A 114 17.21 -5.63 12.76
CA ASP A 114 16.13 -5.60 11.77
C ASP A 114 16.40 -4.50 10.74
N ASP A 115 16.54 -4.91 9.48
CA ASP A 115 16.86 -4.03 8.36
C ASP A 115 15.61 -3.63 7.56
N GLY A 116 14.41 -3.94 8.04
CA GLY A 116 13.17 -3.69 7.31
C GLY A 116 12.52 -4.97 6.75
N GLY A 117 11.53 -4.79 5.89
CA GLY A 117 10.84 -5.92 5.26
C GLY A 117 9.52 -5.56 4.60
N GLN A 118 8.72 -6.60 4.37
CA GLN A 118 7.36 -6.52 3.83
C GLN A 118 6.46 -7.43 4.65
N PHE A 119 5.30 -6.90 5.04
CA PHE A 119 4.20 -7.68 5.58
C PHE A 119 3.52 -8.51 4.49
N ASP A 120 3.11 -9.74 4.82
CA ASP A 120 2.23 -10.55 3.98
C ASP A 120 0.92 -9.79 3.79
N VAL A 121 0.50 -9.66 2.53
CA VAL A 121 -0.72 -8.92 2.14
C VAL A 121 -2.02 -9.44 2.78
N ARG A 122 -1.98 -10.63 3.39
CA ARG A 122 -3.11 -11.24 4.10
C ARG A 122 -3.19 -10.85 5.57
N PHE A 123 -2.11 -10.32 6.13
CA PHE A 123 -1.96 -10.02 7.55
C PHE A 123 -1.59 -8.55 7.77
N PRO A 124 -1.82 -8.02 8.98
CA PRO A 124 -2.60 -8.61 10.08
C PRO A 124 -4.11 -8.69 9.76
N ASP A 125 -4.88 -9.35 10.61
CA ASP A 125 -6.34 -9.40 10.47
C ASP A 125 -6.94 -7.97 10.36
N GLY A 126 -7.82 -7.77 9.39
CA GLY A 126 -8.48 -6.51 9.10
C GLY A 126 -7.66 -5.52 8.27
N ALA A 127 -6.43 -5.88 7.86
CA ALA A 127 -5.59 -5.03 7.03
C ALA A 127 -6.23 -4.79 5.65
N LYS A 128 -6.30 -3.55 5.19
CA LYS A 128 -6.86 -3.22 3.86
C LYS A 128 -5.97 -2.17 3.19
N CYS A 129 -5.94 -2.19 1.85
CA CYS A 129 -5.39 -1.09 1.05
C CYS A 129 -6.53 -0.33 0.37
N THR A 130 -6.60 0.98 0.59
CA THR A 130 -7.69 1.82 0.02
C THR A 130 -7.69 1.90 -1.50
N PHE A 131 -6.60 1.48 -2.17
CA PHE A 131 -6.51 1.36 -3.62
C PHE A 131 -7.44 0.28 -4.22
N GLY A 132 -7.84 -0.72 -3.42
CA GLY A 132 -8.74 -1.79 -3.87
C GLY A 132 -8.08 -2.94 -4.64
N GLY A 133 -6.74 -3.03 -4.62
CA GLY A 133 -5.90 -4.12 -5.15
C GLY A 133 -4.84 -4.58 -4.14
N TYR A 134 -3.75 -5.24 -4.58
CA TYR A 134 -2.63 -5.58 -3.68
C TYR A 134 -1.97 -4.30 -3.18
N GLY A 135 -1.96 -4.09 -1.86
CA GLY A 135 -1.13 -3.11 -1.19
C GLY A 135 0.05 -3.83 -0.57
N ALA A 136 1.22 -3.71 -1.17
CA ALA A 136 2.45 -4.23 -0.62
C ALA A 136 3.36 -3.05 -0.26
N SER A 137 3.92 -3.08 0.94
CA SER A 137 4.94 -2.12 1.36
C SER A 137 6.24 -2.87 1.56
N PHE A 138 7.31 -2.39 0.95
CA PHE A 138 8.65 -2.93 1.14
C PHE A 138 9.57 -1.78 1.50
N ILE A 139 10.27 -1.90 2.62
CA ILE A 139 11.16 -0.84 3.08
C ILE A 139 12.44 -1.51 3.56
N GLU A 140 13.57 -0.99 3.11
CA GLU A 140 14.89 -1.50 3.45
C GLU A 140 15.74 -0.40 4.08
N GLN A 141 16.59 -0.77 5.04
CA GLN A 141 17.56 0.12 5.66
C GLN A 141 18.66 0.51 4.67
N TYR A 142 19.22 1.72 4.85
CA TYR A 142 20.42 2.18 4.13
C TYR A 142 21.55 2.58 5.09
#